data_AF-A0A9Y1FPA6-F1
#
_entry.id   AF-A0A9Y1FPA6-F1
#
_cell.length_a   1.000
_cell.length_b   1.000
_cell.length_c   1.000
_cell.angle_alpha   90.00
_cell.angle_beta   90.00
_cell.angle_gamma   90.00
#
_symmetry.space_group_name_H-M   'P 1'
#
loop_
_entity.id
_entity.type
_entity.pdbx_description
1 polymer ?
#
loop_
_entity_poly.entity_id
_entity_poly.type
_entity_poly.pdbx_seq_one_letter_code
_entity_poly.pdbx_strand_id
1 'polypeptide(L)'
;MKTIITPSGFASKPIISFIVKEGISKEDRIIIIRPKEDEMPRDAKDTLSEIKKFVSLISEDIEIDLKFVDISDFDILLIDLLEIFKNINGEVIVNTYGSVREITIGLTIINLLFKRNISKVYHYSRMDEECFILNLPTIVFPLEGMEKKVLELLESSVINDYNSLARALKVSKSTISRIINILNDKKLVSVKEAGKKKIIELSISGRLLANL
;
A
#
# COMPACT_ATOMS: atom_id res chain seq x y z
N MET A 1 -16.42 9.38 0.51
CA MET A 1 -15.43 9.94 -0.43
C MET A 1 -14.08 9.28 -0.24
N LYS A 2 -13.64 8.55 -1.27
CA LYS A 2 -12.27 8.04 -1.42
C LYS A 2 -11.59 8.67 -2.64
N THR A 3 -10.28 8.79 -2.58
CA THR A 3 -9.44 9.20 -3.71
C THR A 3 -8.74 7.97 -4.27
N ILE A 4 -9.01 7.68 -5.53
CA ILE A 4 -8.35 6.63 -6.29
C ILE A 4 -7.18 7.23 -7.07
N ILE A 5 -5.99 6.65 -6.91
CA ILE A 5 -4.80 7.04 -7.66
C ILE A 5 -4.39 5.88 -8.54
N THR A 6 -4.26 6.12 -9.84
CA THR A 6 -3.85 5.08 -10.78
C THR A 6 -2.92 5.65 -11.86
N PRO A 7 -1.79 5.01 -12.16
CA PRO A 7 -0.97 5.42 -13.28
C PRO A 7 -1.62 4.93 -14.59
N SER A 8 -1.40 5.65 -15.69
CA SER A 8 -1.97 5.30 -17.00
C SER A 8 -0.99 5.46 -18.15
N GLY A 9 -0.69 4.33 -18.79
CA GLY A 9 0.02 4.15 -20.04
C GLY A 9 -0.98 3.85 -21.17
N PHE A 10 -0.87 2.69 -21.81
CA PHE A 10 -1.58 2.34 -23.06
C PHE A 10 -2.75 1.38 -22.91
N ALA A 11 -2.96 0.81 -21.73
CA ALA A 11 -3.98 -0.21 -21.52
C ALA A 11 -5.02 0.29 -20.52
N SER A 12 -6.27 0.40 -20.98
CA SER A 12 -7.42 0.81 -20.14
C SER A 12 -7.93 -0.34 -19.28
N LYS A 13 -7.92 -1.58 -19.81
CA LYS A 13 -8.42 -2.79 -19.15
C LYS A 13 -7.95 -2.93 -17.68
N PRO A 14 -6.65 -2.83 -17.35
CA PRO A 14 -6.19 -2.95 -15.96
C PRO A 14 -6.80 -1.91 -15.02
N ILE A 15 -6.95 -0.67 -15.50
CA ILE A 15 -7.50 0.45 -14.73
C ILE A 15 -9.01 0.26 -14.53
N ILE A 16 -9.72 -0.12 -15.60
CA ILE A 16 -11.16 -0.43 -15.53
C ILE A 16 -11.41 -1.61 -14.58
N SER A 17 -10.64 -2.70 -14.68
CA SER A 17 -10.74 -3.85 -13.78
C SER A 17 -10.52 -3.46 -12.32
N PHE A 18 -9.56 -2.56 -12.06
CA PHE A 18 -9.34 -2.01 -10.73
C PHE A 18 -10.53 -1.17 -10.23
N ILE A 19 -11.06 -0.26 -11.06
CA ILE A 19 -12.24 0.55 -10.73
C ILE A 19 -13.44 -0.35 -10.41
N VAL A 20 -13.68 -1.39 -11.21
CA VAL A 20 -14.76 -2.35 -10.97
C VAL A 20 -14.55 -3.11 -9.66
N LYS A 21 -13.32 -3.57 -9.38
CA LYS A 21 -13.02 -4.37 -8.19
C LYS A 21 -13.13 -3.56 -6.90
N GLU A 22 -12.70 -2.30 -6.91
CA GLU A 22 -12.78 -1.42 -5.75
C GLU A 22 -14.17 -0.76 -5.60
N GLY A 23 -14.89 -0.60 -6.71
CA GLY A 23 -16.13 0.18 -6.79
C GLY A 23 -15.88 1.68 -6.65
N ILE A 24 -16.72 2.50 -7.27
CA ILE A 24 -16.66 3.97 -7.17
C ILE A 24 -18.06 4.55 -6.97
N SER A 25 -18.12 5.68 -6.29
CA SER A 25 -19.34 6.46 -6.03
C SER A 25 -19.17 7.89 -6.57
N LYS A 26 -20.28 8.60 -6.77
CA LYS A 26 -20.32 9.99 -7.28
C LYS A 26 -19.50 11.01 -6.49
N GLU A 27 -19.21 10.73 -5.22
CA GLU A 27 -18.41 11.59 -4.34
C GLU A 27 -16.92 11.25 -4.39
N ASP A 28 -16.53 10.20 -5.12
CA ASP A 28 -15.16 9.76 -5.21
C ASP A 28 -14.40 10.55 -6.29
N ARG A 29 -13.08 10.61 -6.12
CA ARG A 29 -12.17 11.33 -7.01
C ARG A 29 -11.18 10.35 -7.61
N ILE A 30 -10.90 10.46 -8.90
CA ILE A 30 -9.91 9.64 -9.61
C ILE A 30 -8.76 10.52 -10.08
N ILE A 31 -7.56 10.24 -9.61
CA ILE A 31 -6.32 10.88 -10.07
C ILE A 31 -5.59 9.89 -10.97
N ILE A 32 -5.41 10.28 -12.23
CA ILE A 32 -4.66 9.53 -13.23
C ILE A 32 -3.28 10.15 -13.41
N ILE A 33 -2.24 9.35 -13.16
CA ILE A 33 -0.83 9.77 -13.24
C ILE A 33 -0.23 9.36 -14.58
N ARG A 34 0.40 10.30 -15.29
CA ARG A 34 1.06 10.05 -16.60
C ARG A 34 2.43 10.72 -16.66
N PRO A 35 3.37 10.21 -17.48
CA PRO A 35 4.55 10.98 -17.88
C PRO A 35 4.15 12.28 -18.57
N LYS A 36 5.01 13.31 -18.59
CA LYS A 36 4.75 14.54 -19.36
C LYS A 36 4.52 14.23 -20.84
N GLU A 37 3.72 15.04 -21.54
CA GLU A 37 3.24 14.74 -22.90
C GLU A 37 4.36 14.52 -23.93
N ASP A 38 5.49 15.22 -23.79
CA ASP A 38 6.69 15.06 -24.61
C ASP A 38 7.44 13.75 -24.37
N GLU A 39 7.16 13.11 -23.23
CA GLU A 39 7.68 11.80 -22.83
C GLU A 39 6.67 10.66 -23.14
N MET A 40 5.51 10.99 -23.71
CA MET A 40 4.46 10.05 -24.04
C MET A 40 4.50 9.61 -25.52
N PRO A 41 4.50 8.29 -25.79
CA PRO A 41 4.21 7.78 -27.13
C PRO A 41 2.81 8.18 -27.61
N ARG A 42 2.68 8.45 -28.92
CA ARG A 42 1.50 9.08 -29.57
C ARG A 42 0.16 8.37 -29.31
N ASP A 43 0.18 7.07 -29.04
CA ASP A 43 -1.01 6.22 -28.93
C ASP A 43 -1.63 6.22 -27.51
N ALA A 44 -1.10 7.03 -26.59
CA ALA A 44 -1.56 7.07 -25.21
C ALA A 44 -2.89 7.85 -25.01
N LYS A 45 -3.39 8.56 -26.03
CA LYS A 45 -4.62 9.37 -25.91
C LYS A 45 -5.88 8.51 -25.82
N ASP A 46 -5.90 7.36 -26.49
CA ASP A 46 -7.09 6.51 -26.60
C ASP A 46 -7.45 5.88 -25.25
N THR A 47 -6.45 5.46 -24.48
CA THR A 47 -6.63 4.88 -23.14
C THR A 47 -7.38 5.80 -22.18
N LEU A 48 -7.06 7.09 -22.20
CA LEU A 48 -7.71 8.04 -21.31
C LEU A 48 -9.18 8.28 -21.71
N SER A 49 -9.44 8.36 -23.01
CA SER A 49 -10.79 8.50 -23.54
C SER A 49 -11.66 7.31 -23.12
N GLU A 50 -11.13 6.10 -23.22
CA GLU A 50 -11.80 4.87 -22.78
C GLU A 50 -12.11 4.88 -21.28
N ILE A 51 -11.16 5.28 -20.44
CA ILE A 51 -11.37 5.37 -18.98
C ILE A 51 -12.45 6.41 -18.65
N LYS A 52 -12.37 7.61 -19.24
CA LYS A 52 -13.37 8.67 -19.03
C LYS A 52 -14.76 8.22 -19.45
N LYS A 53 -14.87 7.58 -20.63
CA LYS A 53 -16.13 7.02 -21.13
C LYS A 53 -16.68 5.94 -20.21
N PHE A 54 -15.82 5.08 -19.65
CA PHE A 54 -16.25 4.06 -18.71
C PHE A 54 -16.78 4.68 -17.40
N VAL A 55 -16.06 5.64 -16.83
CA VAL A 55 -16.46 6.32 -15.58
C VAL A 55 -17.76 7.10 -15.77
N SER A 56 -17.96 7.77 -16.91
CA SER A 56 -19.20 8.51 -17.19
C SER A 56 -20.43 7.59 -17.29
N LEU A 57 -20.27 6.31 -17.64
CA LEU A 57 -21.37 5.33 -17.59
C LEU A 57 -21.80 5.01 -16.15
N ILE A 58 -20.93 5.25 -15.17
CA ILE A 58 -21.24 5.07 -13.74
C ILE A 58 -21.87 6.35 -13.19
N SER A 59 -21.22 7.50 -13.40
CA SER A 59 -21.73 8.82 -13.04
C SER A 59 -20.88 9.92 -13.69
N GLU A 60 -21.53 10.97 -14.21
CA GLU A 60 -20.86 12.16 -14.76
C GLU A 60 -20.28 13.07 -13.68
N ASP A 61 -20.68 12.91 -12.42
CA ASP A 61 -20.23 13.75 -11.30
C ASP A 61 -18.85 13.34 -10.75
N ILE A 62 -18.32 12.19 -11.18
CA ILE A 62 -17.03 11.67 -10.69
C ILE A 62 -15.89 12.48 -11.30
N GLU A 63 -15.13 13.17 -10.45
CA GLU A 63 -13.99 14.00 -10.85
C GLU A 63 -12.82 13.12 -11.30
N ILE A 64 -12.32 13.35 -12.53
CA ILE A 64 -11.11 12.72 -13.07
C ILE A 64 -10.04 13.78 -13.29
N ASP A 65 -9.01 13.76 -12.45
CA ASP A 65 -7.85 14.62 -12.56
C ASP A 65 -6.71 13.93 -13.30
N LEU A 66 -6.07 14.70 -14.18
CA LEU A 66 -4.83 14.30 -14.82
C LEU A 66 -3.67 14.98 -14.11
N LYS A 67 -2.70 14.17 -13.67
CA LYS A 67 -1.44 14.66 -13.11
C LYS A 67 -0.30 14.13 -13.96
N PHE A 68 0.55 15.06 -14.39
CA PHE A 68 1.75 14.76 -15.15
C PHE A 68 2.94 14.76 -14.20
N VAL A 69 3.84 13.80 -14.39
CA VAL A 69 5.08 13.67 -13.61
C VAL A 69 6.26 13.58 -14.57
N ASP A 70 7.37 14.18 -14.17
CA ASP A 70 8.63 14.08 -14.89
C ASP A 70 9.24 12.68 -14.68
N ILE A 71 9.61 11.99 -15.76
CA ILE A 71 10.29 10.69 -15.67
C ILE A 71 11.75 10.75 -16.14
N SER A 72 12.27 11.93 -16.49
CA SER A 72 13.65 12.13 -16.94
C SER A 72 14.68 11.96 -15.82
N ASP A 73 14.26 12.25 -14.58
CA ASP A 73 15.05 12.07 -13.36
C ASP A 73 14.19 11.42 -12.27
N PHE A 74 14.72 10.38 -11.64
CA PHE A 74 13.97 9.58 -10.68
C PHE A 74 13.70 10.32 -9.36
N ASP A 75 14.61 11.20 -8.92
CA ASP A 75 14.42 11.98 -7.70
C ASP A 75 13.34 13.05 -7.93
N ILE A 76 13.33 13.68 -9.11
CA ILE A 76 12.26 14.59 -9.52
C ILE A 76 10.92 13.86 -9.59
N LEU A 77 10.86 12.66 -10.19
CA LEU A 77 9.66 11.82 -10.20
C LEU A 77 9.12 11.58 -8.80
N LEU A 78 9.99 11.23 -7.84
CA LEU A 78 9.57 11.00 -6.46
C LEU A 78 9.00 12.26 -5.79
N ILE A 79 9.58 13.43 -6.08
CA ILE A 79 9.06 14.72 -5.58
C ILE A 79 7.70 15.04 -6.21
N ASP A 80 7.53 14.84 -7.51
CA ASP A 80 6.25 15.07 -8.20
C ASP A 80 5.15 14.15 -7.64
N LEU A 81 5.45 12.86 -7.47
CA LEU A 81 4.53 11.91 -6.86
C LEU A 81 4.21 12.28 -5.40
N LEU A 82 5.21 12.71 -4.64
CA LEU A 82 5.03 13.16 -3.26
C LEU A 82 4.05 14.34 -3.17
N GLU A 83 4.16 15.33 -4.06
CA GLU A 83 3.26 16.49 -4.09
C GLU A 83 1.82 16.09 -4.45
N ILE A 84 1.63 15.09 -5.31
CA ILE A 84 0.29 14.54 -5.59
C ILE A 84 -0.34 13.98 -4.31
N PHE A 85 0.42 13.22 -3.51
CA PHE A 85 -0.10 12.57 -2.30
C PHE A 85 -0.33 13.52 -1.13
N LYS A 86 0.52 14.55 -0.97
CA LYS A 86 0.41 15.53 0.14
C LYS A 86 -0.92 16.28 0.17
N ASN A 87 -1.51 16.49 -1.00
CA ASN A 87 -2.72 17.31 -1.16
C ASN A 87 -4.02 16.51 -1.00
N ILE A 88 -3.94 15.22 -0.68
CA ILE A 88 -5.09 14.34 -0.63
C ILE A 88 -5.53 14.13 0.82
N ASN A 89 -6.81 14.36 1.06
CA ASN A 89 -7.47 14.10 2.34
C ASN A 89 -8.40 12.89 2.23
N GLY A 90 -8.60 12.19 3.35
CA GLY A 90 -9.51 11.05 3.43
C GLY A 90 -8.89 9.72 3.03
N GLU A 91 -9.73 8.81 2.54
CA GLU A 91 -9.31 7.46 2.17
C GLU A 91 -8.58 7.46 0.82
N VAL A 92 -7.34 6.96 0.78
CA VAL A 92 -6.55 6.86 -0.46
C VAL A 92 -6.37 5.41 -0.87
N ILE A 93 -6.71 5.11 -2.13
CA ILE A 93 -6.58 3.77 -2.72
C ILE A 93 -5.74 3.88 -3.98
N VAL A 94 -4.66 3.10 -4.05
CA VAL A 94 -3.66 3.26 -5.10
C VAL A 94 -3.57 1.99 -5.92
N ASN A 95 -3.69 2.10 -7.24
CA ASN A 95 -3.23 1.07 -8.15
C ASN A 95 -1.79 1.41 -8.57
N THR A 96 -0.88 0.44 -8.52
CA THR A 96 0.52 0.62 -8.92
C THR A 96 0.80 0.20 -10.35
N TYR A 97 -0.12 -0.52 -11.00
CA TYR A 97 0.07 -1.02 -12.35
C TYR A 97 -0.55 -0.08 -13.39
N GLY A 98 0.03 -0.02 -14.58
CA GLY A 98 -0.65 0.53 -15.75
C GLY A 98 0.13 1.59 -16.51
N SER A 99 1.35 1.95 -16.09
CA SER A 99 2.22 2.91 -16.79
C SER A 99 3.65 2.38 -16.92
N VAL A 100 4.58 3.26 -17.27
CA VAL A 100 6.02 2.99 -17.33
C VAL A 100 6.56 2.54 -15.97
N ARG A 101 7.73 1.88 -16.00
CA ARG A 101 8.28 1.18 -14.84
C ARG A 101 8.71 2.17 -13.76
N GLU A 102 9.23 3.31 -14.15
CA GLU A 102 9.68 4.41 -13.30
C GLU A 102 8.54 4.87 -12.38
N ILE A 103 7.36 5.15 -12.94
CA ILE A 103 6.17 5.53 -12.18
C ILE A 103 5.71 4.39 -11.26
N THR A 104 5.77 3.14 -11.72
CA THR A 104 5.38 1.97 -10.90
C THR A 104 6.29 1.83 -9.68
N ILE A 105 7.61 1.97 -9.86
CA ILE A 105 8.61 1.91 -8.79
C ILE A 105 8.42 3.11 -7.85
N GLY A 106 8.30 4.32 -8.40
CA GLY A 106 8.09 5.55 -7.63
C GLY A 106 6.83 5.48 -6.77
N LEU A 107 5.70 5.04 -7.34
CA LEU A 107 4.47 4.82 -6.58
C LEU A 107 4.65 3.79 -5.47
N THR A 108 5.39 2.71 -5.73
CA THR A 108 5.67 1.70 -4.68
C THR A 108 6.44 2.32 -3.52
N ILE A 109 7.46 3.14 -3.79
CA ILE A 109 8.24 3.85 -2.77
C ILE A 109 7.36 4.84 -1.99
N ILE A 110 6.60 5.69 -2.68
CA ILE A 110 5.68 6.64 -2.04
C ILE A 110 4.65 5.91 -1.19
N ASN A 111 4.11 4.79 -1.67
CA ASN A 111 3.17 3.99 -0.89
C ASN A 111 3.77 3.40 0.39
N LEU A 112 5.07 3.06 0.38
CA LEU A 112 5.79 2.62 1.57
C LEU A 112 6.04 3.77 2.56
N LEU A 113 6.34 4.97 2.06
CA LEU A 113 6.59 6.16 2.87
C LEU A 113 5.30 6.76 3.47
N PHE A 114 4.20 6.76 2.71
CA PHE A 114 2.90 7.35 3.07
C PHE A 114 1.86 6.34 3.56
N LYS A 115 2.29 5.13 3.94
CA LYS A 115 1.39 4.03 4.31
C LYS A 115 0.32 4.39 5.35
N ARG A 116 0.54 5.40 6.20
CA ARG A 116 -0.46 5.86 7.18
C ARG A 116 -1.71 6.47 6.52
N ASN A 117 -1.59 7.02 5.33
CA ASN A 117 -2.65 7.72 4.60
C ASN A 117 -3.25 6.86 3.47
N ILE A 118 -2.67 5.69 3.19
CA ILE A 118 -3.11 4.80 2.12
C ILE A 118 -3.81 3.58 2.72
N SER A 119 -5.07 3.40 2.33
CA SER A 119 -5.93 2.33 2.85
C SER A 119 -5.66 1.00 2.16
N LYS A 120 -5.50 1.03 0.84
CA LYS A 120 -5.25 -0.18 0.03
C LYS A 120 -4.33 0.15 -1.14
N VAL A 121 -3.49 -0.82 -1.48
CA VAL A 121 -2.66 -0.78 -2.68
C VAL A 121 -3.02 -1.98 -3.53
N TYR A 122 -3.35 -1.74 -4.80
CA TYR A 122 -3.64 -2.74 -5.80
C TYR A 122 -2.50 -2.89 -6.79
N HIS A 123 -2.39 -4.08 -7.35
CA HIS A 123 -1.55 -4.37 -8.50
C HIS A 123 -2.32 -5.30 -9.45
N TYR A 124 -2.12 -5.12 -10.75
CA TYR A 124 -2.72 -5.97 -11.77
C TYR A 124 -1.71 -7.01 -12.24
N SER A 125 -2.04 -8.29 -12.10
CA SER A 125 -1.27 -9.37 -12.71
C SER A 125 -1.66 -9.48 -14.18
N ARG A 126 -0.69 -9.26 -15.09
CA ARG A 126 -0.92 -9.56 -16.52
C ARG A 126 -1.09 -11.06 -16.79
N MET A 127 -0.48 -11.90 -15.97
CA MET A 127 -0.51 -13.36 -16.18
C MET A 127 -1.87 -13.93 -15.78
N ASP A 128 -2.41 -13.47 -14.65
CA ASP A 128 -3.69 -13.96 -14.12
C ASP A 128 -4.87 -13.09 -14.58
N GLU A 129 -4.58 -11.99 -15.28
CA GLU A 129 -5.53 -10.96 -15.71
C GLU A 129 -6.39 -10.34 -14.59
N GLU A 130 -5.90 -10.36 -13.34
CA GLU A 130 -6.64 -9.92 -12.16
C GLU A 130 -5.92 -8.85 -11.33
N CYS A 131 -6.69 -7.96 -10.71
CA CYS A 131 -6.21 -7.06 -9.65
C CYS A 131 -6.12 -7.78 -8.31
N PHE A 132 -5.02 -7.65 -7.58
CA PHE A 132 -4.88 -8.15 -6.21
C PHE A 132 -4.34 -7.06 -5.28
N ILE A 133 -4.55 -7.24 -3.97
CA ILE A 133 -4.13 -6.28 -2.95
C ILE A 133 -2.68 -6.59 -2.55
N LEU A 134 -1.82 -5.57 -2.61
CA LEU A 134 -0.47 -5.60 -2.08
C LEU A 134 -0.46 -5.22 -0.60
N ASN A 135 -0.08 -6.18 0.24
CA ASN A 135 0.20 -5.93 1.65
C ASN A 135 1.62 -5.36 1.79
N LEU A 136 1.79 -4.06 1.53
CA LEU A 136 3.09 -3.41 1.64
C LEU A 136 3.59 -3.43 3.09
N PRO A 137 4.86 -3.72 3.35
CA PRO A 137 5.41 -3.62 4.69
C PRO A 137 5.45 -2.16 5.17
N THR A 138 5.39 -1.97 6.48
CA THR A 138 5.70 -0.65 7.07
C THR A 138 7.22 -0.53 7.09
N ILE A 139 7.77 0.56 6.54
CA ILE A 139 9.19 0.87 6.75
C ILE A 139 9.35 1.20 8.24
N VAL A 140 10.10 0.38 8.95
CA VAL A 140 10.41 0.60 10.36
C VAL A 140 11.93 0.60 10.51
N PHE A 141 12.43 1.56 11.29
CA PHE A 141 13.84 1.62 11.68
C PHE A 141 14.26 0.31 12.37
N PRO A 142 15.56 -0.04 12.31
CA PRO A 142 16.06 -1.30 12.85
C PRO A 142 15.59 -1.50 14.29
N LEU A 143 15.08 -2.70 14.57
CA LEU A 143 14.72 -3.12 15.90
C LEU A 143 15.95 -3.75 16.54
N GLU A 144 16.28 -3.30 17.74
CA GLU A 144 17.40 -3.83 18.50
C GLU A 144 16.91 -4.43 19.83
N GLY A 145 17.74 -5.30 20.40
CA GLY A 145 17.51 -5.87 21.72
C GLY A 145 16.26 -6.75 21.81
N MET A 146 15.43 -6.50 22.83
CA MET A 146 14.32 -7.39 23.18
C MET A 146 13.17 -7.38 22.17
N GLU A 147 12.97 -6.28 21.44
CA GLU A 147 11.93 -6.19 20.40
C GLU A 147 12.22 -7.17 19.27
N LYS A 148 13.48 -7.19 18.79
CA LYS A 148 13.93 -8.12 17.74
C LYS A 148 13.81 -9.57 18.19
N LYS A 149 14.31 -9.91 19.39
CA LYS A 149 14.22 -11.27 19.94
C LYS A 149 12.79 -11.79 20.07
N VAL A 150 11.83 -10.91 20.39
CA VAL A 150 10.42 -11.28 20.42
C VAL A 150 9.91 -11.61 19.02
N LEU A 151 10.22 -10.81 18.00
CA LEU A 151 9.82 -11.09 16.62
C LEU A 151 10.45 -12.38 16.07
N GLU A 152 11.75 -12.59 16.32
CA GLU A 152 12.47 -13.81 15.93
C GLU A 152 11.81 -15.06 16.53
N LEU A 153 11.41 -15.01 17.80
CA LEU A 153 10.71 -16.14 18.44
C LEU A 153 9.30 -16.36 17.90
N LEU A 154 8.56 -15.28 17.61
CA LEU A 154 7.22 -15.37 17.01
C LEU A 154 7.27 -15.97 15.59
N GLU A 155 8.36 -15.75 14.84
CA GLU A 155 8.51 -16.28 13.47
C GLU A 155 9.06 -17.71 13.45
N SER A 156 10.03 -18.00 14.31
CA SER A 156 10.75 -19.29 14.31
C SER A 156 10.06 -20.40 15.10
N SER A 157 8.98 -20.11 15.82
CA SER A 157 8.32 -21.08 16.71
C SER A 157 6.81 -20.95 16.70
N VAL A 158 6.11 -21.95 17.25
CA VAL A 158 4.65 -21.91 17.45
C VAL A 158 4.26 -21.04 18.66
N ILE A 159 5.24 -20.38 19.30
CA ILE A 159 4.98 -19.50 20.44
C ILE A 159 4.28 -18.24 19.95
N ASN A 160 3.04 -18.04 20.37
CA ASN A 160 2.23 -16.88 20.00
C ASN A 160 1.45 -16.29 21.20
N ASP A 161 1.85 -16.62 22.42
CA ASP A 161 1.19 -16.13 23.64
C ASP A 161 2.19 -15.53 24.63
N TYR A 162 1.68 -14.59 25.43
CA TYR A 162 2.47 -13.81 26.39
C TYR A 162 3.21 -14.67 27.42
N ASN A 163 2.61 -15.77 27.90
CA ASN A 163 3.22 -16.60 28.94
C ASN A 163 4.37 -17.44 28.36
N SER A 164 4.19 -17.96 27.15
CA SER A 164 5.21 -18.75 26.47
C SER A 164 6.39 -17.87 26.04
N LEU A 165 6.15 -16.66 25.55
CA LEU A 165 7.22 -15.67 25.29
C LEU A 165 8.00 -15.30 26.55
N ALA A 166 7.31 -15.04 27.67
CA ALA A 166 7.94 -14.69 28.94
C ALA A 166 8.87 -15.79 29.45
N ARG A 167 8.42 -17.06 29.33
CA ARG A 167 9.23 -18.24 29.68
C ARG A 167 10.44 -18.40 28.78
N ALA A 168 10.25 -18.32 27.46
CA ALA A 168 11.33 -18.50 26.49
C ALA A 168 12.44 -17.45 26.66
N LEU A 169 12.05 -16.19 26.88
CA LEU A 169 12.97 -15.07 27.04
C LEU A 169 13.45 -14.84 28.48
N LYS A 170 12.97 -15.64 29.45
CA LYS A 170 13.28 -15.52 30.88
C LYS A 170 13.04 -14.11 31.43
N VAL A 171 11.93 -13.48 31.04
CA VAL A 171 11.51 -12.16 31.51
C VAL A 171 10.09 -12.20 32.08
N SER A 172 9.69 -11.16 32.81
CA SER A 172 8.34 -11.11 33.37
C SER A 172 7.28 -10.96 32.27
N LYS A 173 6.06 -11.43 32.55
CA LYS A 173 4.91 -11.22 31.66
C LYS A 173 4.61 -9.74 31.42
N SER A 174 4.82 -8.89 32.42
CA SER A 174 4.64 -7.43 32.29
C SER A 174 5.63 -6.83 31.27
N THR A 175 6.86 -7.34 31.24
CA THR A 175 7.89 -6.95 30.27
C THR A 175 7.47 -7.33 28.84
N ILE A 176 7.01 -8.57 28.64
CA ILE A 176 6.48 -9.00 27.33
C ILE A 176 5.27 -8.16 26.94
N SER A 177 4.36 -7.88 27.88
CA SER A 177 3.18 -7.06 27.57
C SER A 177 3.55 -5.67 27.07
N ARG A 178 4.54 -5.03 27.69
CA ARG A 178 5.05 -3.73 27.24
C ARG A 178 5.68 -3.80 25.86
N ILE A 179 6.48 -4.84 25.59
CA ILE A 179 7.12 -5.03 24.27
C ILE A 179 6.07 -5.29 23.19
N ILE A 180 5.08 -6.15 23.44
CA ILE A 180 4.01 -6.44 22.49
C ILE A 180 3.19 -5.20 22.19
N ASN A 181 2.91 -4.34 23.19
CA ASN A 181 2.24 -3.06 22.94
C ASN A 181 3.08 -2.17 22.00
N ILE A 182 4.39 -2.03 22.25
CA ILE A 182 5.29 -1.26 21.38
C ILE A 182 5.29 -1.82 19.94
N LEU A 183 5.40 -3.15 19.80
CA LEU A 183 5.38 -3.81 18.49
C LEU A 183 4.03 -3.65 17.78
N ASN A 184 2.93 -3.67 18.53
CA ASN A 184 1.58 -3.45 18.01
C ASN A 184 1.39 -2.00 17.54
N ASP A 185 1.88 -1.03 18.31
CA ASP A 185 1.85 0.40 17.93
C ASP A 185 2.68 0.66 16.66
N LYS A 186 3.78 -0.07 16.48
CA LYS A 186 4.59 -0.09 15.25
C LYS A 186 3.95 -0.89 14.10
N LYS A 187 2.77 -1.47 14.30
CA LYS A 187 2.06 -2.34 13.34
C LYS A 187 2.87 -3.56 12.89
N LEU A 188 3.69 -4.11 13.79
CA LEU A 188 4.54 -5.28 13.54
C LEU A 188 3.86 -6.58 13.97
N VAL A 189 3.05 -6.51 15.01
CA VAL A 189 2.19 -7.61 15.48
C VAL A 189 0.75 -7.10 15.60
N SER A 190 -0.19 -8.03 15.67
CA SER A 190 -1.55 -7.77 16.12
C SER A 190 -1.92 -8.76 17.23
N VAL A 191 -2.83 -8.36 18.11
CA VAL A 191 -3.29 -9.20 19.22
C VAL A 191 -4.76 -9.53 19.02
N LYS A 192 -5.07 -10.81 18.85
CA LYS A 192 -6.44 -11.32 18.76
C LYS A 192 -6.84 -12.04 20.04
N GLU A 193 -8.11 -11.93 20.40
CA GLU A 193 -8.68 -12.70 21.49
C GLU A 193 -9.19 -14.05 20.97
N ALA A 194 -8.70 -15.13 21.56
CA ALA A 194 -9.15 -16.50 21.31
C ALA A 194 -9.68 -17.07 22.64
N GLY A 195 -10.93 -16.75 22.95
CA GLY A 195 -11.55 -17.07 24.23
C GLY A 195 -10.84 -16.34 25.39
N LYS A 196 -10.31 -17.10 26.36
CA LYS A 196 -9.57 -16.53 27.51
C LYS A 196 -8.11 -16.22 27.21
N LYS A 197 -7.60 -16.54 26.02
CA LYS A 197 -6.20 -16.35 25.64
C LYS A 197 -6.07 -15.24 24.61
N LYS A 198 -4.99 -14.45 24.74
CA LYS A 198 -4.58 -13.48 23.72
C LYS A 198 -3.50 -14.11 22.85
N ILE A 199 -3.78 -14.21 21.55
CA ILE A 199 -2.87 -14.71 20.53
C ILE A 199 -2.23 -13.53 19.82
N ILE A 200 -0.92 -13.61 19.63
CA ILE A 200 -0.09 -12.60 18.97
C ILE A 200 0.19 -13.12 17.56
N GLU A 201 -0.16 -12.33 16.54
CA GLU A 201 0.09 -12.67 15.13
C GLU A 201 1.07 -11.66 14.51
N LEU A 202 2.08 -12.17 13.80
CA LEU A 202 3.02 -11.33 13.05
C LEU A 202 2.34 -10.75 11.80
N SER A 203 2.48 -9.44 11.62
CA SER A 203 2.25 -8.78 10.34
C SER A 203 3.38 -9.10 9.35
N ILE A 204 3.18 -8.85 8.06
CA ILE A 204 4.25 -8.99 7.05
C ILE A 204 5.51 -8.18 7.43
N SER A 205 5.35 -6.96 7.94
CA SER A 205 6.47 -6.12 8.39
C SER A 205 7.22 -6.76 9.56
N GLY A 206 6.48 -7.34 10.52
CA GLY A 206 7.06 -8.05 11.66
C GLY A 206 7.86 -9.28 11.22
N ARG A 207 7.34 -10.06 10.26
CA ARG A 207 8.05 -11.21 9.69
C ARG A 207 9.33 -10.80 8.96
N LEU A 208 9.26 -9.76 8.12
CA LEU A 208 10.45 -9.27 7.42
C LEU A 208 11.54 -8.82 8.40
N LEU A 209 11.18 -8.02 9.41
CA LEU A 209 12.14 -7.55 10.42
C LEU A 209 12.69 -8.66 11.32
N ALA A 210 11.95 -9.76 11.51
CA ALA A 210 12.46 -10.95 12.20
C ALA A 210 13.59 -11.65 11.41
N ASN A 211 13.68 -11.43 10.10
CA ASN A 211 14.61 -12.11 9.18
C ASN A 211 15.71 -11.17 8.62
N LEU A 212 15.75 -9.90 9.06
CA LEU A 212 16.83 -8.94 8.76
C LEU A 212 17.82 -8.88 9.93
#